data_AF-V4JDT1-F1
#
_entry.id   AF-V4JDT1-F1
#
_cell.length_a   1.000
_cell.length_b   1.000
_cell.length_c   1.000
_cell.angle_alpha   90.00
_cell.angle_beta   90.00
_cell.angle_gamma   90.00
#
_symmetry.space_group_name_H-M   'P 1'
#
loop_
_entity.id
_entity.type
_entity.pdbx_description
1 polymer ?
#
loop_
_entity_poly.entity_id
_entity_poly.type
_entity_poly.pdbx_seq_one_letter_code
_entity_poly.pdbx_strand_id
1 'polypeptide(L)'
;MGAQLMPLRRMHALQRGFSLLEVLVAFAILALSLGVLMQIFSRAMNATALSETYTRAAALAESKLNSVGADIPLEEGVHSGDPEDGMDWIVHIELYDFNAGPLAWLSENQQVQPYRITAVASWPSNAGARRVVLRSLRLGEAF
;
A
#
# COMPACT_ATOMS: atom_id res chain seq x y z
N MET A 1 -53.65 27.58 -74.83
CA MET A 1 -53.21 26.20 -74.50
C MET A 1 -51.69 26.24 -74.41
N GLY A 2 -51.03 26.29 -73.25
CA GLY A 2 -51.40 25.76 -71.94
C GLY A 2 -50.59 24.49 -71.67
N ALA A 3 -49.36 24.63 -71.20
CA ALA A 3 -48.64 23.65 -70.38
C ALA A 3 -47.36 24.30 -69.83
N GLN A 4 -47.51 24.97 -68.70
CA GLN A 4 -46.41 25.47 -67.88
C GLN A 4 -45.71 24.25 -67.25
N LEU A 5 -44.50 23.93 -67.69
CA LEU A 5 -43.69 22.87 -67.09
C LEU A 5 -43.03 23.42 -65.82
N MET A 6 -43.41 22.84 -64.69
CA MET A 6 -42.92 23.12 -63.34
C MET A 6 -41.42 22.82 -63.26
N PRO A 7 -40.55 23.74 -62.77
CA PRO A 7 -39.15 23.41 -62.59
C PRO A 7 -38.99 22.45 -61.40
N LEU A 8 -38.46 21.26 -61.68
CA LEU A 8 -38.07 20.30 -60.65
C LEU A 8 -36.90 20.89 -59.86
N ARG A 9 -37.20 21.35 -58.64
CA ARG A 9 -36.21 21.80 -57.67
C ARG A 9 -35.33 20.60 -57.29
N ARG A 10 -34.16 20.47 -57.92
CA ARG A 10 -33.15 19.49 -57.50
C ARG A 10 -32.75 19.84 -56.07
N MET A 11 -33.15 19.00 -55.12
CA MET A 11 -32.52 18.96 -53.80
C MET A 11 -31.12 18.39 -54.02
N HIS A 12 -30.11 19.25 -54.11
CA HIS A 12 -28.74 18.82 -53.89
C HIS A 12 -28.67 18.35 -52.44
N ALA A 13 -28.74 17.03 -52.24
CA ALA A 13 -28.37 16.43 -50.98
C ALA A 13 -26.93 16.87 -50.70
N LEU A 14 -26.75 17.73 -49.71
CA LEU A 14 -25.44 18.13 -49.21
C LEU A 14 -24.77 16.86 -48.68
N GLN A 15 -24.02 16.17 -49.54
CA GLN A 15 -23.08 15.15 -49.12
C GLN A 15 -22.01 15.84 -48.30
N ARG A 16 -22.24 15.94 -46.99
CA ARG A 16 -21.21 16.32 -46.01
C ARG A 16 -20.28 15.12 -45.89
N GLY A 17 -19.29 15.06 -46.78
CA GLY A 17 -18.17 14.13 -46.64
C GLY A 17 -17.47 14.41 -45.30
N PHE A 18 -17.10 13.34 -44.59
CA PHE A 18 -16.25 13.39 -43.41
C PHE A 18 -15.02 14.26 -43.73
N SER A 19 -14.77 15.29 -42.94
CA SER A 19 -13.61 16.15 -43.15
C SER A 19 -12.33 15.41 -42.78
N LEU A 20 -11.23 15.62 -43.51
CA LEU A 20 -9.90 15.15 -43.11
C LEU A 20 -9.55 15.61 -41.68
N LEU A 21 -10.05 16.79 -41.29
CA LEU A 21 -9.93 17.33 -39.93
C LEU A 21 -10.58 16.41 -38.89
N GLU A 22 -11.71 15.77 -39.21
CA GLU A 22 -12.45 14.92 -38.28
C GLU A 22 -11.68 13.64 -37.96
N VAL A 23 -11.08 13.01 -38.97
CA VAL A 23 -10.19 11.85 -38.78
C VAL A 23 -8.97 12.26 -37.96
N LEU A 24 -8.37 13.40 -38.25
CA LEU A 24 -7.23 13.93 -37.48
C LEU A 24 -7.59 14.19 -36.02
N VAL A 25 -8.75 14.82 -35.77
CA VAL A 25 -9.24 15.08 -34.41
C VAL A 25 -9.54 13.77 -33.68
N ALA A 26 -10.16 12.79 -34.35
CA ALA A 26 -10.41 11.48 -33.76
C ALA A 26 -9.11 10.75 -33.39
N PHE A 27 -8.09 10.79 -34.25
CA PHE A 27 -6.76 10.26 -33.95
C PHE A 27 -6.08 11.01 -32.81
N ALA A 28 -6.21 12.34 -32.75
CA ALA A 28 -5.65 13.15 -31.67
C ALA A 28 -6.30 12.77 -30.32
N ILE A 29 -7.63 12.67 -30.28
CA ILE A 29 -8.37 12.24 -29.08
C ILE A 29 -7.95 10.82 -28.68
N LEU A 30 -7.85 9.90 -29.65
CA LEU A 30 -7.42 8.52 -29.40
C LEU A 30 -6.01 8.47 -28.80
N ALA A 31 -5.05 9.19 -29.40
CA ALA A 31 -3.67 9.23 -28.93
C ALA A 31 -3.57 9.80 -27.50
N LEU A 32 -4.29 10.89 -27.21
CA LEU A 32 -4.37 11.45 -25.86
C LEU A 32 -5.01 10.48 -24.87
N SER A 33 -6.09 9.81 -25.27
CA SER A 33 -6.79 8.84 -24.43
C SER A 33 -5.90 7.65 -24.08
N LEU A 34 -5.17 7.11 -25.06
CA LEU A 34 -4.22 6.03 -24.85
C LEU A 34 -3.07 6.47 -23.94
N GLY A 35 -2.56 7.69 -24.14
CA GLY A 35 -1.54 8.28 -23.26
C GLY A 35 -1.98 8.35 -21.80
N VAL A 36 -3.20 8.83 -21.55
CA VAL A 36 -3.79 8.87 -20.20
C VAL A 36 -3.99 7.45 -19.65
N LEU A 37 -4.49 6.51 -20.45
CA LEU A 37 -4.70 5.13 -20.04
C LEU A 37 -3.38 4.45 -19.63
N MET A 38 -2.33 4.63 -20.41
CA MET A 38 -1.00 4.11 -20.08
C MET A 38 -0.45 4.69 -18.78
N GLN A 39 -0.68 5.98 -18.51
CA GLN A 39 -0.30 6.60 -17.24
C GLN A 39 -1.06 6.00 -16.05
N ILE A 40 -2.37 5.76 -16.20
CA ILE A 40 -3.19 5.14 -15.16
C ILE A 40 -2.69 3.72 -14.88
N PHE A 41 -2.45 2.91 -15.91
CA PHE A 41 -1.93 1.55 -15.74
C PHE A 41 -0.56 1.53 -15.07
N SER A 42 0.34 2.41 -15.48
CA SER A 42 1.68 2.51 -14.88
C SER A 42 1.59 2.85 -13.38
N ARG A 43 0.70 3.78 -13.02
CA ARG A 43 0.45 4.13 -11.61
C ARG A 43 -0.15 2.96 -10.83
N ALA A 44 -1.11 2.25 -11.42
CA ALA A 44 -1.74 1.09 -10.80
C ALA A 44 -0.72 -0.02 -10.52
N MET A 45 0.12 -0.38 -11.50
CA MET A 45 1.18 -1.39 -11.33
C MET A 45 2.16 -1.00 -10.22
N ASN A 46 2.62 0.26 -10.20
CA ASN A 46 3.51 0.75 -9.15
C ASN A 46 2.86 0.71 -7.76
N ALA A 47 1.57 1.07 -7.67
CA ALA A 47 0.82 1.01 -6.41
C ALA A 47 0.66 -0.45 -5.92
N THR A 48 0.38 -1.39 -6.82
CA THR A 48 0.29 -2.82 -6.50
C THR A 48 1.63 -3.37 -5.99
N ALA A 49 2.73 -3.11 -6.70
CA ALA A 49 4.05 -3.56 -6.27
C ALA A 49 4.46 -2.97 -4.91
N LEU A 50 4.09 -1.70 -4.66
CA LEU A 50 4.33 -1.09 -3.36
C LEU A 50 3.49 -1.75 -2.26
N SER A 51 2.21 -2.00 -2.52
CA SER A 51 1.31 -2.68 -1.57
C SER A 51 1.83 -4.06 -1.22
N GLU A 52 2.29 -4.84 -2.20
CA GLU A 52 2.86 -6.16 -2.00
C GLU A 52 4.09 -6.11 -1.07
N THR A 53 4.96 -5.11 -1.24
CA THR A 53 6.13 -4.91 -0.38
C THR A 53 5.72 -4.61 1.06
N TYR A 54 4.70 -3.77 1.28
CA TYR A 54 4.16 -3.52 2.62
C TYR A 54 3.54 -4.77 3.25
N THR A 55 2.83 -5.58 2.47
CA THR A 55 2.27 -6.85 2.95
C THR A 55 3.36 -7.82 3.40
N ARG A 56 4.45 -7.95 2.62
CA ARG A 56 5.60 -8.78 3.02
C ARG A 56 6.28 -8.24 4.28
N ALA A 57 6.51 -6.94 4.37
CA ALA A 57 7.12 -6.35 5.56
C ALA A 57 6.24 -6.52 6.81
N ALA A 58 4.92 -6.41 6.67
CA ALA A 58 3.98 -6.67 7.76
C ALA A 58 4.01 -8.14 8.18
N ALA A 59 4.00 -9.08 7.22
CA ALA A 59 4.10 -10.50 7.50
C ALA A 59 5.43 -10.86 8.19
N LEU A 60 6.55 -10.25 7.79
CA LEU A 60 7.84 -10.44 8.46
C LEU A 60 7.81 -9.90 9.89
N ALA A 61 7.32 -8.68 10.10
CA ALA A 61 7.21 -8.11 11.44
C ALA A 61 6.28 -8.96 12.34
N GLU A 62 5.18 -9.48 11.80
CA GLU A 62 4.25 -10.35 12.50
C GLU A 62 4.89 -11.70 12.84
N SER A 63 5.62 -12.30 11.89
CA SER A 63 6.40 -13.52 12.09
C SER A 63 7.40 -13.35 13.24
N LYS A 64 8.21 -12.27 13.24
CA LYS A 64 9.16 -11.99 14.31
C LYS A 64 8.48 -11.72 15.65
N LEU A 65 7.36 -11.01 15.65
CA LEU A 65 6.57 -10.81 16.86
C LEU A 65 6.06 -12.15 17.41
N ASN A 66 5.57 -13.04 16.56
CA ASN A 66 5.09 -14.37 16.93
C ASN A 66 6.21 -15.32 17.37
N SER A 67 7.45 -15.11 16.90
CA SER A 67 8.62 -15.90 17.33
C SER A 67 9.08 -15.59 18.77
N VAL A 68 8.69 -14.44 19.35
CA VAL A 68 8.98 -14.13 20.76
C VAL A 68 8.23 -15.11 21.67
N GLY A 69 8.89 -15.64 22.69
CA GLY A 69 8.39 -16.72 23.55
C GLY A 69 8.50 -18.13 22.95
N ALA A 70 8.93 -18.27 21.69
CA ALA A 70 9.22 -19.56 21.06
C ALA A 70 10.71 -19.66 20.72
N ASP A 71 11.17 -18.88 19.73
CA ASP A 71 12.55 -18.85 19.27
C ASP A 71 13.35 -17.70 19.90
N ILE A 72 12.69 -16.55 20.12
CA ILE A 72 13.28 -15.39 20.80
C ILE A 72 12.80 -15.42 22.26
N PRO A 73 13.68 -15.45 23.27
CA PRO A 73 13.26 -15.45 24.66
C PRO A 73 12.49 -14.16 25.00
N LEU A 74 11.47 -14.28 25.86
CA LEU A 74 10.71 -13.11 26.35
C LEU A 74 11.48 -12.46 27.51
N GLU A 75 12.58 -11.79 27.16
CA GLU A 75 13.47 -11.09 28.07
C GLU A 75 13.76 -9.70 27.52
N GLU A 76 14.06 -8.73 28.39
CA GLU A 76 14.41 -7.39 27.93
C GLU A 76 15.63 -7.43 27.01
N GLY A 77 15.54 -6.69 25.90
CA GLY A 77 16.65 -6.61 24.98
C GLY A 77 16.25 -6.25 23.57
N VAL A 78 17.23 -6.42 22.69
CA VAL A 78 17.12 -6.14 21.26
C VAL A 78 17.62 -7.35 20.50
N HIS A 79 16.78 -7.88 19.62
CA HIS A 79 17.09 -9.02 18.78
C HIS A 79 17.05 -8.60 17.32
N SER A 80 18.07 -8.97 16.57
CA SER A 80 18.18 -8.77 15.13
C SER A 80 18.97 -9.92 14.53
N GLY A 81 18.98 -10.05 13.21
CA GLY A 81 19.74 -11.08 12.53
C GLY A 81 19.92 -10.74 11.06
N ASP A 82 20.26 -11.76 10.28
CA ASP A 82 20.41 -11.61 8.84
C ASP A 82 19.11 -11.11 8.19
N PRO A 83 19.21 -10.29 7.13
CA PRO A 83 18.04 -9.83 6.39
C PRO A 83 17.24 -11.01 5.87
N GLU A 84 15.92 -10.93 5.97
CA GLU A 84 14.98 -11.96 5.52
C GLU A 84 14.08 -11.35 4.43
N ASP A 85 13.92 -12.07 3.31
CA ASP A 85 13.21 -11.56 2.12
C ASP A 85 13.70 -10.19 1.62
N GLY A 86 15.00 -9.91 1.79
CA GLY A 86 15.63 -8.65 1.40
C GLY A 86 15.26 -7.46 2.31
N MET A 87 14.75 -7.75 3.52
CA MET A 87 14.35 -6.76 4.52
C MET A 87 15.14 -6.96 5.81
N ASP A 88 15.63 -5.85 6.38
CA ASP A 88 16.22 -5.84 7.71
C ASP A 88 15.12 -5.94 8.76
N TRP A 89 15.39 -6.63 9.86
CA TRP A 89 14.44 -6.75 10.97
C TRP A 89 15.10 -6.54 12.32
N ILE A 90 14.32 -6.02 13.26
CA ILE A 90 14.72 -5.83 14.66
C ILE A 90 13.49 -5.98 15.56
N VAL A 91 13.68 -6.65 16.70
CA VAL A 91 12.69 -6.82 17.75
C VAL A 91 13.23 -6.17 19.02
N HIS A 92 12.45 -5.27 19.60
CA HIS A 92 12.74 -4.67 20.89
C HIS A 92 11.77 -5.21 21.93
N ILE A 93 12.29 -5.65 23.06
CA ILE A 93 11.51 -6.14 24.20
C ILE A 93 11.89 -5.27 25.39
N GLU A 94 10.89 -4.60 25.97
CA GLU A 94 11.04 -3.71 27.11
C GLU A 94 10.00 -4.04 28.18
N LEU A 95 10.35 -3.94 29.46
CA LEU A 95 9.37 -4.00 30.54
C LEU A 95 8.34 -2.89 30.36
N TYR A 96 7.07 -3.27 30.44
CA TYR A 96 5.96 -2.34 30.44
C TYR A 96 5.60 -1.98 31.88
N ASP A 97 5.87 -0.74 32.26
CA ASP A 97 5.56 -0.26 33.61
C ASP A 97 4.04 -0.05 33.78
N PHE A 98 3.40 -0.95 34.54
CA PHE A 98 1.98 -0.85 34.93
C PHE A 98 1.74 0.13 36.09
N ASN A 99 2.78 0.51 36.85
CA ASN A 99 2.68 1.38 38.03
C ASN A 99 2.54 2.87 37.70
N ALA A 100 2.78 3.26 36.46
CA ALA A 100 2.66 4.66 36.02
C ALA A 100 1.22 5.09 35.63
N GLY A 101 0.23 4.19 35.71
CA GLY A 101 -1.14 4.43 35.23
C GLY A 101 -2.25 4.38 36.29
N PRO A 102 -3.52 4.68 35.93
CA PRO A 102 -4.69 4.64 36.84
C PRO A 102 -4.99 3.25 37.44
N LEU A 103 -4.28 2.22 36.99
CA LEU A 103 -4.43 0.83 37.37
C LEU A 103 -3.28 0.32 38.26
N ALA A 104 -2.43 1.21 38.80
CA ALA A 104 -1.30 0.85 39.66
C ALA A 104 -1.69 0.06 40.93
N TRP A 105 -2.96 0.10 41.34
CA TRP A 105 -3.50 -0.70 42.44
C TRP A 105 -3.64 -2.21 42.13
N LEU A 106 -3.48 -2.62 40.86
CA LEU A 106 -3.42 -4.04 40.48
C LEU A 106 -2.06 -4.69 40.80
N SER A 107 -1.03 -3.89 41.07
CA SER A 107 0.36 -4.34 41.20
C SER A 107 0.67 -5.05 42.52
N GLU A 108 -0.24 -5.05 43.49
CA GLU A 108 0.01 -5.55 44.85
C GLU A 108 0.05 -7.09 44.95
N ASN A 109 -0.30 -7.82 43.87
CA ASN A 109 -0.35 -9.29 43.87
C ASN A 109 0.06 -9.96 42.54
N GLN A 110 0.78 -9.27 41.66
CA GLN A 110 1.03 -9.75 40.30
C GLN A 110 2.46 -10.31 40.16
N GLN A 111 2.61 -11.64 40.20
CA GLN A 111 3.88 -12.34 39.89
C GLN A 111 4.27 -12.30 38.40
N VAL A 112 3.51 -11.56 37.58
CA VAL A 112 3.61 -11.57 36.11
C VAL A 112 3.99 -10.17 35.65
N GLN A 113 5.12 -10.05 34.95
CA GLN A 113 5.62 -8.79 34.43
C GLN A 113 5.19 -8.63 32.96
N PRO A 114 4.48 -7.54 32.60
CA PRO A 114 4.13 -7.29 31.21
C PRO A 114 5.35 -6.75 30.46
N TYR A 115 5.59 -7.28 29.27
CA TYR A 115 6.58 -6.82 28.32
C TYR A 115 5.90 -6.19 27.12
N ARG A 116 6.43 -5.07 26.65
CA ARG A 116 6.11 -4.54 25.33
C ARG A 116 7.12 -5.08 24.33
N ILE A 117 6.59 -5.69 23.28
CA ILE A 117 7.36 -6.22 22.16
C ILE A 117 7.10 -5.32 20.95
N THR A 118 8.15 -4.80 20.34
CA THR A 118 8.09 -4.01 19.12
C THR A 118 8.89 -4.71 18.03
N ALA A 119 8.21 -5.24 17.02
CA ALA A 119 8.85 -5.83 15.85
C ALA A 119 8.86 -4.82 14.70
N VAL A 120 10.01 -4.66 14.05
CA VAL A 120 10.22 -3.72 12.95
C VAL A 120 10.79 -4.48 11.77
N ALA A 121 10.18 -4.33 10.61
CA ALA A 121 10.72 -4.76 9.32
C ALA A 121 11.01 -3.51 8.47
N SER A 122 12.18 -3.43 7.84
CA SER A 122 12.59 -2.26 7.07
C SER A 122 13.27 -2.61 5.75
N TRP A 123 13.11 -1.75 4.76
CA TRP A 123 13.65 -1.95 3.42
C TRP A 123 14.04 -0.61 2.77
N PRO A 124 15.01 -0.61 1.84
CA PRO A 124 15.41 0.60 1.14
C PRO A 124 14.30 1.10 0.21
N SER A 125 14.13 2.42 0.12
CA SER A 125 13.30 3.06 -0.89
C SER A 125 13.98 4.31 -1.44
N ASN A 126 13.46 4.85 -2.55
CA ASN A 126 13.97 6.06 -3.19
C ASN A 126 13.97 7.31 -2.29
N ALA A 127 13.15 7.33 -1.23
CA ALA A 127 13.06 8.43 -0.26
C ALA A 127 13.75 8.11 1.08
N GLY A 128 14.56 7.04 1.14
CA GLY A 128 15.16 6.51 2.37
C GLY A 128 14.55 5.17 2.80
N ALA A 129 15.01 4.63 3.92
CA ALA A 129 14.52 3.35 4.44
C ALA A 129 13.06 3.47 4.91
N ARG A 130 12.17 2.65 4.34
CA ARG A 130 10.79 2.48 4.80
C ARG A 130 10.74 1.35 5.82
N ARG A 131 9.73 1.39 6.68
CA ARG A 131 9.55 0.37 7.72
C ARG A 131 8.10 0.14 8.07
N VAL A 132 7.80 -1.09 8.48
CA VAL A 132 6.56 -1.48 9.17
C VAL A 132 6.92 -1.77 10.62
N VAL A 133 6.11 -1.28 11.55
CA VAL A 133 6.31 -1.45 12.99
C VAL A 133 5.05 -2.04 13.59
N LEU A 134 5.16 -3.21 14.21
CA LEU A 134 4.09 -3.84 14.97
C LEU A 134 4.46 -3.83 16.45
N ARG A 135 3.45 -3.64 17.31
CA ARG A 135 3.62 -3.63 18.76
C ARG A 135 2.61 -4.57 19.40
N SER A 136 3.07 -5.30 20.40
CA SER A 136 2.23 -6.17 21.22
C SER A 136 2.64 -6.06 22.69
N LEU A 137 1.69 -6.37 23.57
CA LEU A 137 1.91 -6.52 25.00
C LEU A 137 1.75 -8.00 25.32
N ARG A 138 2.75 -8.58 25.99
CA ARG A 138 2.70 -9.96 26.46
C ARG A 138 3.01 -10.02 27.94
N LEU A 139 2.35 -10.94 28.62
CA LEU A 139 2.58 -11.24 30.02
C LEU A 139 3.64 -12.35 30.09
N GLY A 140 4.73 -12.10 30.82
CA GLY A 140 5.77 -13.08 31.08
C GLY A 140 5.92 -13.33 32.58
N GLU A 141 6.38 -14.53 32.93
CA GLU A 141 6.84 -14.77 34.31
C GLU A 141 8.19 -14.08 34.51
N ALA A 142 8.39 -13.51 35.70
CA ALA A 142 9.68 -12.98 36.10
C ALA A 142 10.61 -14.16 36.40
N PHE A 143 11.69 -14.32 35.64
CA PHE A 143 12.76 -15.29 35.94
C PHE A 143 13.68 -14.78 37.05
#